data_AF-A0A431PID0-F1
#
_entry.id   AF-A0A431PID0-F1
#
_cell.length_a   1.000
_cell.length_b   1.000
_cell.length_c   1.000
_cell.angle_alpha   90.00
_cell.angle_beta   90.00
_cell.angle_gamma   90.00
#
_symmetry.space_group_name_H-M   'P 1'
#
loop_
_entity.id
_entity.type
_entity.pdbx_description
1 polymer ?
#
loop_
_entity_poly.entity_id
_entity_poly.type
_entity_poly.pdbx_seq_one_letter_code
_entity_poly.pdbx_strand_id
1 'polypeptide(L)'
;MLAAAQFNMKVADSPAKLANLKAMPQNKLVLHVKNGKNFYVYADAAGCQCVYVGNEAAFQNYQQMRIAKNIASDQLMAAEMNQQAMMDWGAWGPWGPGFY
;
A
#
# COMPACT_ATOMS: atom_id res chain seq x y z
N MET A 1 4.64 -11.26 -1.06
CA MET A 1 5.88 -10.48 -0.84
C MET A 1 5.64 -9.31 0.09
N LEU A 2 4.59 -8.51 -0.11
CA LEU A 2 4.28 -7.36 0.75
C LEU A 2 4.12 -7.73 2.24
N ALA A 3 3.35 -8.77 2.57
CA ALA A 3 3.23 -9.24 3.96
C ALA A 3 4.59 -9.66 4.57
N ALA A 4 5.45 -10.33 3.80
CA ALA A 4 6.78 -10.71 4.25
C ALA A 4 7.71 -9.49 4.44
N ALA A 5 7.50 -8.45 3.64
CA ALA A 5 8.14 -7.15 3.77
C ALA A 5 7.54 -6.26 4.87
N GLN A 6 6.73 -6.82 5.79
CA GLN A 6 6.12 -6.10 6.92
C GLN A 6 5.02 -5.09 6.53
N PHE A 7 4.40 -5.23 5.36
CA PHE A 7 3.16 -4.51 5.07
C PHE A 7 2.01 -5.11 5.88
N ASN A 8 1.20 -4.24 6.47
CA ASN A 8 -0.03 -4.61 7.16
C ASN A 8 -1.15 -4.71 6.15
N MET A 9 -1.92 -5.80 6.19
CA MET A 9 -3.05 -6.03 5.28
C MET A 9 -4.37 -5.78 6.00
N LYS A 10 -5.31 -5.13 5.31
CA LYS A 10 -6.71 -5.05 5.71
C LYS A 10 -7.62 -5.39 4.54
N VAL A 11 -8.67 -6.16 4.82
CA VAL A 11 -9.71 -6.49 3.84
C VAL A 11 -10.79 -5.40 3.85
N ALA A 12 -11.36 -5.13 2.68
CA ALA A 12 -12.55 -4.30 2.53
C ALA A 12 -13.81 -5.07 2.98
N ASP A 13 -13.96 -5.20 4.30
CA ASP A 13 -15.06 -5.92 4.98
C ASP A 13 -16.44 -5.23 4.91
N SER A 14 -16.56 -4.11 4.20
CA SER A 14 -17.80 -3.34 4.05
C SER A 14 -17.93 -2.72 2.66
N PRO A 15 -19.16 -2.46 2.17
CA PRO A 15 -19.38 -1.82 0.88
C PRO A 15 -18.68 -0.47 0.75
N ALA A 16 -18.61 0.30 1.85
CA ALA A 16 -17.93 1.58 1.89
C ALA A 16 -16.41 1.43 1.70
N LYS A 17 -15.77 0.49 2.43
CA LYS A 17 -14.34 0.20 2.23
C LYS A 17 -14.07 -0.35 0.83
N LEU A 18 -14.97 -1.16 0.27
CA LEU A 18 -14.80 -1.69 -1.08
C LEU A 18 -14.91 -0.59 -2.15
N ALA A 19 -15.84 0.35 -1.98
CA ALA A 19 -15.96 1.51 -2.85
C ALA A 19 -14.70 2.40 -2.78
N ASN A 20 -14.19 2.65 -1.57
CA ASN A 20 -12.93 3.38 -1.39
C ASN A 20 -11.75 2.64 -2.03
N LEU A 21 -11.66 1.32 -1.78
CA LEU A 21 -10.61 0.47 -2.36
C LEU A 21 -10.63 0.53 -3.88
N LYS A 22 -11.81 0.45 -4.53
CA LYS A 22 -11.96 0.54 -5.99
C LYS A 22 -11.56 1.89 -6.57
N ALA A 23 -11.66 2.97 -5.78
CA ALA A 23 -11.24 4.30 -6.20
C ALA A 23 -9.72 4.52 -6.12
N MET A 24 -8.99 3.64 -5.44
CA MET A 24 -7.53 3.72 -5.33
C MET A 24 -6.84 3.20 -6.60
N PRO A 25 -5.58 3.60 -6.87
CA PRO A 25 -4.77 2.99 -7.91
C PRO A 25 -4.60 1.48 -7.67
N GLN A 26 -5.19 0.66 -8.55
CA GLN A 26 -5.18 -0.79 -8.41
C GLN A 26 -3.84 -1.38 -8.85
N ASN A 27 -3.39 -2.43 -8.14
CA ASN A 27 -2.20 -3.19 -8.47
C ASN A 27 -0.90 -2.38 -8.57
N LYS A 28 -0.86 -1.20 -7.93
CA LYS A 28 0.30 -0.32 -7.86
C LYS A 28 0.61 0.01 -6.41
N LEU A 29 1.90 0.15 -6.10
CA LEU A 29 2.35 0.69 -4.83
C LEU A 29 2.45 2.21 -4.96
N VAL A 30 1.75 2.95 -4.12
CA VAL A 30 1.70 4.41 -4.13
C VAL A 30 2.19 4.99 -2.82
N LEU A 31 2.90 6.12 -2.87
CA LEU A 31 3.36 6.85 -1.71
C LEU A 31 2.24 7.77 -1.19
N HIS A 32 2.00 7.71 0.11
CA HIS A 32 1.13 8.61 0.85
C HIS A 32 1.91 9.24 2.00
N VAL A 33 1.85 10.56 2.09
CA VAL A 33 2.39 11.29 3.24
C VAL A 33 1.26 11.54 4.23
N LYS A 34 1.39 11.02 5.45
CA LYS A 34 0.45 11.25 6.55
C LYS A 34 1.22 11.69 7.78
N ASN A 35 0.86 12.85 8.34
CA ASN A 35 1.54 13.45 9.49
C ASN A 35 3.07 13.56 9.32
N GLY A 36 3.54 13.90 8.11
CA GLY A 36 4.96 14.00 7.79
C GLY A 36 5.70 12.66 7.67
N LYS A 37 4.99 11.52 7.74
CA LYS A 37 5.54 10.18 7.56
C LYS A 37 5.13 9.60 6.22
N ASN A 38 6.05 8.87 5.58
CA ASN A 38 5.84 8.18 4.32
C ASN A 38 5.23 6.80 4.56
N PHE A 39 4.10 6.54 3.91
CA PHE A 39 3.42 5.25 3.87
C PHE A 39 3.25 4.79 2.42
N TYR A 40 3.49 3.51 2.20
CA TYR A 40 3.38 2.88 0.90
C TYR A 40 2.13 2.02 0.92
N VAL A 41 1.24 2.26 -0.04
CA VAL A 41 -0.09 1.65 -0.08
C VAL A 41 -0.23 0.87 -1.39
N TYR A 42 -0.73 -0.35 -1.32
CA TYR A 42 -1.08 -1.17 -2.47
C TYR A 42 -2.51 -1.66 -2.33
N ALA A 43 -3.32 -1.47 -3.37
CA ALA A 43 -4.72 -1.86 -3.40
C ALA A 43 -4.96 -2.98 -4.42
N ASP A 44 -5.73 -3.99 -4.02
CA ASP A 44 -6.23 -5.04 -4.89
C ASP A 44 -7.72 -5.32 -4.61
N ALA A 45 -8.60 -4.64 -5.37
CA ALA A 45 -10.04 -4.81 -5.32
C ALA A 45 -10.56 -6.03 -6.08
N ALA A 46 -9.78 -6.60 -7.00
CA ALA A 46 -10.22 -7.67 -7.90
C ALA A 46 -9.83 -9.07 -7.41
N GLY A 47 -8.67 -9.18 -6.77
CA GLY A 47 -8.18 -10.41 -6.15
C GLY A 47 -8.66 -10.53 -4.71
N CYS A 48 -7.89 -10.00 -3.77
CA CYS A 48 -8.15 -10.17 -2.34
C CYS A 48 -9.18 -9.21 -1.73
N GLN A 49 -9.63 -8.20 -2.48
CA GLN A 49 -10.41 -7.07 -1.96
C GLN A 49 -9.73 -6.43 -0.75
N CYS A 50 -8.42 -6.23 -0.82
CA CYS A 50 -7.60 -5.83 0.31
C CYS A 50 -6.62 -4.70 -0.01
N VAL A 51 -6.19 -4.01 1.03
CA VAL A 51 -5.14 -2.99 0.99
C VAL A 51 -3.96 -3.43 1.84
N TYR A 52 -2.76 -3.23 1.31
CA TYR A 52 -1.50 -3.40 2.04
C TYR A 52 -0.91 -2.02 2.32
N VAL A 53 -0.54 -1.75 3.56
CA VAL A 53 0.10 -0.50 3.97
C VAL A 53 1.39 -0.80 4.71
N GLY A 54 2.49 -0.22 4.26
CA GLY A 54 3.81 -0.32 4.87
C GLY A 54 4.38 1.08 5.13
N ASN A 55 5.29 1.19 6.09
CA ASN A 55 6.11 2.38 6.24
C ASN A 55 7.36 2.28 5.35
N GLU A 56 8.26 3.25 5.47
CA GLU A 56 9.50 3.28 4.69
C GLU A 56 10.39 2.05 4.89
N ALA A 57 10.50 1.53 6.11
CA ALA A 57 11.25 0.30 6.38
C ALA A 57 10.64 -0.92 5.67
N ALA A 58 9.31 -1.04 5.68
CA ALA A 58 8.60 -2.09 4.95
C ALA A 58 8.85 -1.98 3.44
N PHE A 59 8.86 -0.76 2.89
CA PHE A 59 9.18 -0.53 1.49
C PHE A 59 10.62 -0.92 1.14
N GLN A 60 11.60 -0.58 1.99
CA GLN A 60 12.99 -1.00 1.80
C GLN A 60 13.14 -2.52 1.78
N ASN A 61 12.46 -3.23 2.69
CA ASN A 61 12.43 -4.69 2.70
C ASN A 61 11.82 -5.25 1.42
N TYR A 62 10.71 -4.65 0.95
CA TYR A 62 10.08 -5.04 -0.30
C TYR A 62 11.04 -4.90 -1.48
N GLN A 63 11.75 -3.77 -1.58
CA GLN A 63 12.75 -3.52 -2.63
C GLN A 63 13.89 -4.55 -2.58
N GLN A 64 14.44 -4.84 -1.40
CA GLN A 64 15.49 -5.85 -1.25
C GLN A 64 15.02 -7.24 -1.67
N MET A 65 13.80 -7.63 -1.28
CA MET A 65 13.21 -8.91 -1.68
C MET A 65 12.97 -9.01 -3.19
N ARG A 66 12.60 -7.90 -3.86
CA ARG A 66 12.44 -7.85 -5.32
C ARG A 66 13.78 -8.05 -6.03
N ILE A 67 14.82 -7.35 -5.57
CA ILE A 67 16.19 -7.48 -6.08
C ILE A 67 16.68 -8.92 -5.90
N ALA A 68 16.57 -9.47 -4.69
CA ALA A 68 17.01 -10.83 -4.38
C ALA A 68 16.30 -11.91 -5.23
N LYS A 69 15.07 -11.65 -5.68
CA LYS A 69 14.30 -12.56 -6.54
C LYS A 69 14.48 -12.31 -8.03
N ASN A 70 15.40 -11.43 -8.45
CA ASN A 70 15.59 -11.01 -9.85
C ASN A 70 14.27 -10.60 -10.54
N ILE A 71 13.35 -10.00 -9.78
CA ILE A 71 12.09 -9.55 -10.35
C ILE A 71 12.35 -8.20 -11.01
N ALA A 72 12.71 -8.26 -12.29
CA ALA A 72 13.07 -7.11 -13.12
C ALA A 72 11.88 -6.19 -13.49
N SER A 73 10.67 -6.50 -13.03
CA SER A 73 9.48 -5.74 -13.40
C SER A 73 9.25 -4.50 -12.52
N ASP A 74 8.77 -3.47 -13.21
CA ASP A 74 8.12 -2.26 -12.71
C ASP A 74 9.04 -1.08 -12.41
N GLN A 75 9.69 -0.58 -13.47
CA GLN A 75 10.25 0.78 -13.61
C GLN A 75 9.24 1.93 -13.29
N LEU A 76 8.04 1.62 -12.77
CA LEU A 76 6.90 2.53 -12.62
C LEU A 76 6.67 3.05 -11.19
N MET A 77 7.17 2.38 -10.14
CA MET A 77 6.83 2.77 -8.74
C MET A 77 7.47 4.08 -8.29
N ALA A 78 8.73 4.36 -8.68
CA ALA A 78 9.42 5.56 -8.22
C ALA A 78 9.02 6.82 -9.01
N ALA A 79 8.54 6.66 -10.25
CA ALA A 79 8.25 7.77 -11.15
C ALA A 79 6.78 8.23 -11.12
N GLU A 80 5.84 7.35 -10.79
CA GLU A 80 4.42 7.69 -10.63
C GLU A 80 4.00 7.90 -9.17
N MET A 81 4.87 8.47 -8.32
CA MET A 81 4.47 9.01 -7.01
C MET A 81 3.69 10.32 -7.20
N ASN A 82 2.63 10.25 -8.02
CA ASN A 82 1.63 11.29 -8.14
C ASN A 82 0.94 11.40 -6.79
N GLN A 83 1.04 12.57 -6.17
CA GLN A 83 0.65 12.91 -4.80
C GLN A 83 -0.86 12.83 -4.53
N GLN A 84 -1.63 12.09 -5.33
CA GLN A 84 -3.09 12.09 -5.36
C GLN A 84 -3.70 10.70 -5.12
N ALA A 85 -3.02 9.82 -4.42
CA ALA A 85 -3.68 8.62 -3.93
C ALA A 85 -4.58 9.02 -2.75
N MET A 86 -5.90 9.01 -2.99
CA MET A 86 -6.94 9.35 -2.02
C MET A 86 -7.29 8.13 -1.15
N MET A 87 -6.34 7.64 -0.36
CA MET A 87 -6.70 6.67 0.68
C MET A 87 -7.43 7.41 1.79
N ASP A 88 -8.69 7.08 2.02
CA ASP A 88 -9.44 7.61 3.16
C ASP A 88 -9.01 6.88 4.43
N TRP A 89 -7.94 7.36 5.07
CA TRP A 89 -7.37 6.76 6.27
C TRP A 89 -8.39 6.54 7.40
N GLY A 90 -9.43 7.38 7.49
CA GLY A 90 -10.50 7.23 8.47
C GLY A 90 -11.37 6.00 8.21
N ALA A 91 -11.71 5.76 6.95
CA ALA A 91 -12.54 4.62 6.53
C ALA A 91 -11.89 3.25 6.82
N TRP A 92 -10.56 3.19 6.87
CA TRP A 92 -9.81 1.95 7.15
C TRP A 92 -9.56 1.69 8.65
N GLY A 93 -9.88 2.64 9.52
CA GLY A 93 -9.73 2.54 10.97
C GLY A 93 -8.28 2.46 11.48
N PRO A 94 -8.09 2.25 12.80
CA PRO A 94 -6.79 2.14 13.46
C PRO A 94 -5.83 1.17 12.78
N TRP A 95 -4.64 1.62 12.41
CA TRP A 95 -3.55 0.76 11.97
C TRP A 95 -2.65 0.43 13.18
N GLY A 96 -1.90 -0.67 13.14
CA GLY A 96 -1.12 -1.13 14.30
C GLY A 96 0.00 -0.16 14.75
N PRO A 97 0.82 -0.58 15.72
CA PRO A 97 2.00 0.18 16.15
C PRO A 97 2.88 0.58 14.96
N GLY A 98 3.27 1.86 14.87
CA GLY A 98 4.07 2.40 13.76
C GLY A 98 3.30 3.20 12.70
N PHE A 99 1.97 3.30 12.82
CA PHE A 99 1.11 4.10 11.93
C PHE A 99 0.53 5.38 12.59
N TYR A 100 0.96 5.66 13.82
CA TYR A 100 0.66 6.85 14.62
C TYR A 100 1.88 7.75 14.73
#